data_AF-A0AA40FKN1-F1
#
_entry.id   AF-A0AA40FKN1-F1
#
_cell.length_a   1.000
_cell.length_b   1.000
_cell.length_c   1.000
_cell.angle_alpha   90.00
_cell.angle_beta   90.00
_cell.angle_gamma   90.00
#
_symmetry.space_group_name_H-M   'P 1'
#
loop_
_entity.id
_entity.type
_entity.pdbx_description
1 polymer ?
#
loop_
_entity_poly.entity_id
_entity_poly.type
_entity_poly.pdbx_seq_one_letter_code
_entity_poly.pdbx_strand_id
1 'polypeptide(L)' 'TISTKHINHGTRFLATFAVRYTIHNVRIIDPFFFDETSITANVYLDLLTEYVAPQLLDLQPTIIFQQDDAPPHWGLHIPK' A
#
# COMPACT_ATOMS: atom_id res chain seq x y z
N THR A 1 -4.19 8.13 1.63
CA THR A 1 -5.29 7.25 1.22
C THR A 1 -4.73 6.21 0.29
N ILE A 2 -4.49 5.02 0.81
CA ILE A 2 -4.15 3.86 -0.01
C ILE A 2 -5.47 3.40 -0.62
N SER A 3 -5.57 3.46 -1.95
CA SER A 3 -6.72 2.93 -2.68
C SER A 3 -6.18 1.85 -3.61
N THR A 4 -6.37 0.60 -3.21
CA THR A 4 -6.10 -0.54 -4.07
C THR A 4 -7.25 -0.63 -5.07
N LYS A 5 -7.00 -0.34 -6.35
CA LYS A 5 -7.99 -0.60 -7.39
C LYS A 5 -7.67 -1.95 -8.01
N HIS A 6 -8.58 -2.89 -7.86
CA HIS A 6 -8.50 -4.14 -8.61
C HIS A 6 -8.70 -3.85 -10.10
N ILE A 7 -7.64 -3.95 -10.89
CA ILE A 7 -7.72 -3.84 -12.35
C ILE A 7 -7.51 -5.24 -12.93
N ASN A 8 -8.60 -5.88 -13.33
CA ASN A 8 -8.57 -7.18 -14.00
C ASN A 8 -8.07 -7.06 -15.44
N HIS A 9 -6.76 -6.88 -15.63
CA HIS A 9 -6.11 -7.12 -16.91
C HIS A 9 -5.17 -8.31 -16.78
N GLY A 10 -5.74 -9.52 -16.87
CA GLY A 10 -4.99 -10.75 -17.10
C GLY A 10 -3.93 -11.09 -16.06
N THR A 11 -4.31 -11.27 -14.79
CA THR A 11 -3.48 -11.80 -13.68
C THR A 11 -2.57 -10.81 -12.93
N ARG A 12 -2.68 -9.49 -13.15
CA ARG A 12 -1.83 -8.50 -12.46
C ARG A 12 -2.62 -7.54 -11.58
N PHE A 13 -2.25 -7.44 -10.30
CA PHE A 13 -2.85 -6.48 -9.38
C PHE A 13 -2.08 -5.17 -9.43
N LEU A 14 -2.80 -4.05 -9.66
CA LEU A 14 -2.26 -2.70 -9.55
C LEU A 14 -2.63 -2.12 -8.19
N ALA A 15 -1.63 -1.74 -7.40
CA ALA A 15 -1.84 -0.96 -6.20
C ALA A 15 -1.27 0.45 -6.40
N THR A 16 -2.09 1.48 -6.18
CA THR A 16 -1.66 2.88 -6.23
C THR A 16 -1.64 3.43 -4.80
N PHE A 17 -0.48 3.93 -4.38
CA PHE A 17 -0.28 4.46 -3.04
C PHE A 17 -0.24 5.99 -3.07
N ALA A 18 -1.19 6.61 -2.39
CA ALA A 18 -1.15 8.04 -2.11
C ALA A 18 -0.92 8.25 -0.60
N VAL A 19 0.28 8.69 -0.24
CA VAL A 19 0.65 8.99 1.15
C VAL A 19 0.39 10.46 1.43
N ARG A 20 -0.26 10.75 2.55
CA ARG A 20 -0.46 12.12 3.04
C ARG A 20 0.61 12.40 4.08
N TYR A 21 1.28 13.54 3.99
CA TYR A 21 2.23 14.00 5.02
C TYR A 21 1.81 15.33 5.65
N THR A 22 0.74 15.93 5.14
CA THR A 22 -0.08 16.94 5.83
C THR A 22 -1.52 16.77 5.35
N ILE A 23 -2.46 17.54 5.90
CA ILE A 23 -3.86 17.55 5.44
C ILE A 23 -3.95 17.91 3.94
N HIS A 24 -3.04 18.75 3.44
CA HIS A 24 -3.09 19.28 2.07
C HIS A 24 -2.12 18.61 1.10
N ASN A 25 -1.05 18.00 1.60
CA ASN A 25 -0.01 17.45 0.75
C ASN A 25 -0.12 15.93 0.57
N VAL A 26 0.00 15.51 -0.69
CA VAL A 26 -0.03 14.10 -1.11
C VAL A 26 1.24 13.80 -1.89
N ARG A 27 1.90 12.68 -1.57
CA ARG A 27 2.89 12.06 -2.44
C ARG A 27 2.27 10.84 -3.09
N ILE A 28 2.37 10.76 -4.41
CA ILE A 28 2.05 9.55 -5.16
C ILE A 28 3.33 8.71 -5.20
N ILE A 29 3.22 7.48 -4.72
CA ILE A 29 4.24 6.45 -4.90
C ILE A 29 3.84 5.65 -6.13
N ASP A 30 4.81 5.32 -6.97
CA ASP A 30 4.59 4.66 -8.24
C ASP A 30 3.71 3.39 -8.13
N PRO A 31 3.00 3.01 -9.20
CA PRO A 31 2.16 1.84 -9.17
C PRO A 31 2.99 0.56 -9.02
N PHE A 32 2.54 -0.34 -8.15
CA PHE A 32 3.14 -1.67 -7.99
C PHE A 32 2.33 -2.73 -8.72
N PHE A 33 3.04 -3.71 -9.28
CA PHE A 33 2.47 -4.89 -9.92
C PHE A 33 2.80 -6.12 -9.10
N PHE A 34 1.78 -6.92 -8.82
CA PHE A 34 1.88 -8.19 -8.13
C PHE A 34 1.54 -9.33 -9.09
N ASP A 35 2.28 -10.43 -8.98
CA ASP A 35 1.99 -11.67 -9.71
C ASP A 35 0.97 -12.53 -8.94
N GLU A 36 0.64 -12.15 -7.70
CA GLU A 36 -0.39 -12.74 -6.88
C GLU A 36 -1.79 -12.47 -7.44
N THR A 37 -2.67 -13.46 -7.32
CA THR A 37 -4.07 -13.38 -7.77
C THR A 37 -5.00 -12.66 -6.79
N SER A 38 -4.47 -12.20 -5.64
CA SER A 38 -5.17 -11.33 -4.69
C SER A 38 -4.18 -10.71 -3.71
N ILE A 39 -4.51 -9.52 -3.20
CA ILE A 39 -3.74 -8.91 -2.10
C ILE A 39 -4.20 -9.53 -0.79
N THR A 40 -3.38 -10.41 -0.22
CA THR A 40 -3.56 -10.92 1.15
C THR A 40 -2.96 -9.95 2.16
N ALA A 41 -3.26 -10.13 3.44
CA ALA A 41 -2.68 -9.31 4.51
C ALA A 41 -1.14 -9.38 4.55
N ASN A 42 -0.56 -10.56 4.26
CA ASN A 42 0.89 -10.73 4.21
C ASN A 42 1.50 -10.02 3.00
N VAL A 43 0.90 -10.17 1.81
CA VAL A 43 1.35 -9.46 0.60
C VAL A 43 1.27 -7.95 0.79
N TYR A 44 0.20 -7.47 1.45
CA TYR A 44 0.04 -6.06 1.80
C TYR A 44 1.11 -5.58 2.79
N LEU A 45 1.44 -6.39 3.80
CA LEU A 45 2.49 -6.07 4.77
C LEU A 45 3.85 -5.97 4.09
N ASP A 46 4.22 -6.96 3.28
CA ASP A 46 5.50 -7.00 2.56
C ASP A 46 5.63 -5.77 1.64
N LEU A 47 4.55 -5.40 0.94
CA LEU A 47 4.49 -4.18 0.14
C LEU A 47 4.74 -2.90 0.96
N LEU A 48 4.12 -2.79 2.15
CA LEU A 48 4.31 -1.63 3.01
C LEU A 48 5.75 -1.54 3.53
N THR A 49 6.33 -2.66 3.96
CA THR A 49 7.64 -2.69 4.61
C THR A 49 8.80 -2.63 3.62
N GLU A 50 8.72 -3.38 2.51
CA GLU A 50 9.82 -3.53 1.57
C GLU A 50 9.86 -2.40 0.53
N TYR A 51 8.71 -1.80 0.19
CA TYR A 51 8.63 -0.82 -0.89
C TYR A 51 8.14 0.56 -0.47
N VAL A 52 7.06 0.65 0.32
CA VAL A 52 6.47 1.96 0.67
C VAL A 52 7.30 2.68 1.73
N ALA A 53 7.67 2.00 2.82
CA ALA A 53 8.40 2.62 3.93
C ALA A 53 9.76 3.23 3.53
N PRO A 54 10.61 2.56 2.70
CA PRO A 54 11.88 3.15 2.27
C PRO A 54 11.73 4.45 1.47
N GLN A 55 10.62 4.62 0.74
CA GLN A 55 10.36 5.79 -0.11
C GLN A 55 9.84 7.01 0.66
N LEU A 56 9.57 6.85 1.96
CA LEU A 56 9.00 7.90 2.80
C LEU A 56 9.98 8.40 3.86
N LEU A 57 11.20 7.88 3.90
CA LEU A 57 12.19 8.25 4.92
C LEU A 57 12.44 9.77 4.97
N ASP A 58 12.38 10.46 3.82
CA ASP A 58 12.56 11.90 3.69
C ASP A 58 11.40 12.73 4.27
N LEU A 59 10.23 12.12 4.48
CA LEU A 59 9.04 12.77 5.00
C LEU A 59 8.86 12.62 6.52
N GLN A 60 9.69 11.81 7.18
CA GLN A 60 9.62 11.65 8.63
C GLN A 60 9.98 12.95 9.36
N PRO A 61 9.26 13.30 10.46
CA PRO A 61 8.21 12.53 11.14
C PRO A 61 6.78 12.88 10.70
N THR A 62 6.60 13.67 9.63
CA THR A 62 5.30 14.29 9.29
C THR A 62 4.30 13.37 8.59
N ILE A 63 4.65 12.11 8.36
CA ILE A 63 3.82 11.17 7.60
C ILE A 63 2.55 10.82 8.36
N ILE A 64 1.41 10.88 7.66
CA ILE A 64 0.12 10.40 8.14
C ILE A 64 -0.30 9.22 7.27
N PHE A 65 -0.34 8.04 7.89
CA PHE A 65 -0.80 6.83 7.21
C PHE A 65 -2.33 6.78 7.17
N GLN A 66 -2.92 6.58 5.99
CA GLN A 66 -4.37 6.46 5.82
C GLN A 66 -4.70 5.38 4.78
N GLN A 67 -5.50 4.41 5.20
CA GLN A 67 -6.01 3.29 4.40
C GLN A 67 -7.54 3.28 4.38
N ASP A 68 -8.14 2.51 3.47
CA ASP A 68 -9.58 2.21 3.47
C ASP A 68 -9.87 0.94 4.30
N ASP A 69 -11.15 0.58 4.43
CA ASP A 69 -11.58 -0.56 5.26
C ASP A 69 -11.46 -1.93 4.56
N ALA A 70 -10.63 -2.07 3.52
CA ALA A 70 -10.48 -3.35 2.83
C ALA A 70 -9.97 -4.46 3.78
N PRO A 71 -10.50 -5.70 3.70
CA PRO A 71 -10.14 -6.77 4.63
C PRO A 71 -8.63 -7.05 4.80
N PRO A 72 -7.78 -6.99 3.76
CA PRO A 72 -6.34 -7.20 3.90
C PRO A 72 -5.65 -6.19 4.82
N HIS A 73 -6.20 -4.98 4.95
CA HIS A 73 -5.65 -3.90 5.79
C HIS A 73 -5.77 -4.17 7.29
N TRP A 74 -6.69 -5.06 7.68
CA TRP A 74 -6.96 -5.44 9.07
C TRP A 74 -6.57 -6.90 9.37
N GLY A 75 -5.99 -7.60 8.41
CA GLY A 75 -5.65 -9.00 8.57
C GLY A 75 -4.55 -9.21 9.62
N LEU A 76 -4.72 -10.23 10.46
CA LEU A 76 -3.69 -10.63 11.39
C LEU A 76 -2.51 -11.22 10.61
N HIS A 77 -1.32 -10.63 10.76
CA HIS A 77 -0.11 -11.29 10.31
C HIS A 77 0.08 -12.57 11.14
N ILE A 78 0.01 -13.71 10.46
CA ILE A 78 0.38 -15.01 11.03
C ILE A 78 1.77 -15.35 10.49
N PRO A 79 2.82 -15.31 11.34
CA PRO A 79 4.16 -15.74 10.94
C PRO A 79 4.11 -17.19 10.44
N LYS A 80 4.84 -17.49 9.36
CA LYS A 80 5.00 -18.86 8.84
C LYS A 80 5.91 -19.70 9.73
#